data_AF-A0A7W0VJG9-F1
#
_entry.id   AF-A0A7W0VJG9-F1
#
_cell.length_a   1.000
_cell.length_b   1.000
_cell.length_c   1.000
_cell.angle_alpha   90.00
_cell.angle_beta   90.00
_cell.angle_gamma   90.00
#
_symmetry.space_group_name_H-M   'P 1'
#
loop_
_entity.id
_entity.type
_entity.pdbx_description
1 polymer ?
#
loop_
_entity_poly.entity_id
_entity_poly.type
_entity_poly.pdbx_seq_one_letter_code
_entity_poly.pdbx_strand_id
1 'polypeptide(L)'
;MTPGLAALLHPHPIAELISHMARDEPFVVHGACDSIAELLAIPFLGSLEALLAAWPDRVDVHLPDVADEASSMTVQPSEARTHFGAGMALLFNEVQRHAPELVQWLEGIRTELGLSALTQQRCLIYATPASKGTTAH
;
A
#
# COMPACT_ATOMS: atom_id res chain seq x y z
N MET A 1 11.09 -5.06 16.62
CA MET A 1 12.04 -4.99 15.49
C MET A 1 12.07 -3.55 15.00
N THR A 2 13.15 -3.09 14.37
CA THR A 2 13.17 -1.75 13.77
C THR A 2 12.27 -1.73 12.53
N PRO A 3 11.40 -0.71 12.34
CA PRO A 3 10.63 -0.53 11.10
C PRO A 3 11.54 -0.45 9.87
N GLY A 4 11.22 -1.22 8.84
CA GLY A 4 12.06 -1.31 7.64
C GLY A 4 11.78 -2.55 6.80
N LEU A 5 12.59 -2.76 5.77
CA LEU A 5 12.47 -3.90 4.87
C LEU A 5 12.78 -5.21 5.57
N ALA A 6 13.78 -5.27 6.45
CA ALA A 6 14.11 -6.45 7.24
C ALA A 6 12.91 -6.98 8.05
N ALA A 7 12.09 -6.08 8.59
CA ALA A 7 10.88 -6.46 9.31
C ALA A 7 9.79 -7.03 8.39
N LEU A 8 9.64 -6.48 7.18
CA LEU A 8 8.72 -6.99 6.15
C LEU A 8 9.15 -8.36 5.61
N LEU A 9 10.46 -8.61 5.53
CA LEU A 9 11.00 -9.85 4.97
C LEU A 9 11.14 -10.99 5.99
N HIS A 10 11.01 -10.71 7.29
CA HIS A 10 11.21 -11.71 8.34
C HIS A 10 10.41 -13.01 8.08
N PRO A 11 11.03 -14.19 8.20
CA PRO A 11 12.37 -14.47 8.76
C PRO A 11 13.53 -14.39 7.75
N HIS A 12 13.27 -13.98 6.51
CA HIS A 12 14.26 -13.98 5.45
C HIS A 12 15.23 -12.79 5.55
N PRO A 13 16.53 -13.00 5.26
CA PRO A 13 17.49 -11.92 5.20
C PRO A 13 17.30 -11.08 3.93
N ILE A 14 17.60 -9.78 4.00
CA ILE A 14 17.56 -8.86 2.83
C ILE A 14 18.42 -9.37 1.66
N ALA A 15 19.54 -10.04 1.95
CA ALA A 15 20.40 -10.62 0.92
C ALA A 15 19.68 -11.64 0.01
N GLU A 16 18.67 -12.35 0.53
CA GLU A 16 17.87 -13.28 -0.25
C GLU A 16 17.00 -12.53 -1.27
N LEU A 17 16.33 -11.46 -0.85
CA LEU A 17 15.60 -10.57 -1.75
C LEU A 17 16.51 -10.00 -2.84
N ILE A 18 17.69 -9.47 -2.47
CA ILE A 18 18.66 -8.92 -3.45
C ILE A 18 19.07 -9.97 -4.48
N SER A 19 19.26 -11.23 -4.04
CA SER A 19 19.58 -12.33 -4.96
C SER A 19 18.44 -12.66 -5.92
N HIS A 20 17.18 -12.54 -5.50
CA HIS A 20 16.02 -12.75 -6.38
C HIS A 20 15.86 -11.58 -7.37
N MET A 21 16.03 -10.34 -6.91
CA MET A 21 16.01 -9.15 -7.77
C MET A 21 17.08 -9.23 -8.87
N ALA A 22 18.29 -9.70 -8.55
CA ALA A 22 19.37 -9.86 -9.53
C ALA A 22 19.10 -10.94 -10.59
N ARG A 23 18.11 -11.82 -10.38
CA ARG A 23 17.68 -12.87 -11.32
C ARG A 23 16.36 -12.55 -12.01
N ASP A 24 15.80 -11.35 -11.79
CA ASP A 24 14.46 -10.98 -12.25
C ASP A 24 13.37 -11.96 -11.76
N GLU A 25 13.54 -12.50 -10.54
CA GLU A 25 12.62 -13.46 -9.94
C GLU A 25 11.76 -12.80 -8.85
N PRO A 26 10.46 -13.15 -8.75
CA PRO A 26 9.63 -12.70 -7.64
C PRO A 26 10.15 -13.27 -6.31
N PHE A 27 10.01 -12.48 -5.25
CA PHE A 27 10.27 -12.87 -3.87
C PHE A 27 8.97 -12.76 -3.07
N VAL A 28 8.55 -13.85 -2.44
CA VAL A 28 7.25 -13.94 -1.74
C VAL A 28 7.47 -14.35 -0.30
N VAL A 29 6.96 -13.52 0.62
CA VAL A 29 6.93 -13.81 2.06
C VAL A 29 5.48 -14.01 2.47
N HIS A 30 5.19 -15.11 3.16
CA HIS A 30 3.85 -15.45 3.62
C HIS A 30 3.72 -15.23 5.13
N GLY A 31 2.53 -14.81 5.55
CA GLY A 31 2.14 -14.71 6.96
C GLY A 31 2.21 -13.28 7.52
N ALA A 32 1.33 -13.01 8.48
CA ALA A 32 1.45 -11.83 9.33
C ALA A 32 2.42 -12.18 10.47
N CYS A 33 3.63 -11.65 10.41
CA CYS A 33 4.64 -11.86 11.44
C CYS A 33 4.53 -10.77 12.50
N ASP A 34 4.89 -11.10 13.75
CA ASP A 34 5.02 -10.13 14.86
C ASP A 34 5.94 -8.95 14.48
N SER A 35 6.80 -9.13 13.48
CA SER A 35 7.69 -8.10 12.92
C SER A 35 6.95 -6.90 12.33
N ILE A 36 5.70 -7.06 11.88
CA ILE A 36 4.88 -6.01 11.27
C ILE A 36 3.63 -5.66 12.08
N ALA A 37 3.55 -6.12 13.34
CA ALA A 37 2.37 -5.91 14.19
C ALA A 37 2.00 -4.42 14.34
N GLU A 38 2.98 -3.52 14.43
CA GLU A 38 2.75 -2.07 14.50
C GLU A 38 2.11 -1.51 13.23
N LEU A 39 2.51 -2.02 12.05
CA LEU A 39 1.91 -1.63 10.76
C LEU A 39 0.45 -2.11 10.68
N LEU A 40 0.18 -3.34 11.12
CA LEU A 40 -1.16 -3.93 11.12
C LEU A 40 -2.08 -3.28 12.17
N ALA A 41 -1.52 -2.60 13.18
CA ALA A 41 -2.27 -1.91 14.21
C ALA A 41 -2.75 -0.51 13.81
N ILE A 42 -2.40 -0.01 12.62
CA ILE A 42 -2.84 1.31 12.15
C ILE A 42 -4.38 1.31 12.06
N PRO A 43 -5.09 2.18 12.82
CA PRO A 43 -6.53 2.03 13.02
C PRO A 43 -7.37 2.00 11.74
N PHE A 44 -7.02 2.81 10.75
CA PHE A 44 -7.77 2.90 9.51
C PHE A 44 -7.53 1.72 8.55
N LEU A 45 -6.54 0.85 8.80
CA LEU A 45 -6.29 -0.34 7.98
C LEU A 45 -7.20 -1.52 8.34
N GLY A 46 -7.99 -1.42 9.42
CA GLY A 46 -8.84 -2.52 9.89
C GLY A 46 -10.07 -2.80 9.02
N SER A 47 -10.56 -1.81 8.25
CA SER A 47 -11.68 -1.98 7.31
C SER A 47 -11.77 -0.80 6.35
N LEU A 48 -12.47 -0.99 5.22
CA LEU A 48 -12.75 0.11 4.30
C LEU A 48 -13.60 1.20 4.95
N GLU A 49 -14.53 0.84 5.82
CA GLU A 49 -15.38 1.78 6.56
C GLU A 49 -14.55 2.65 7.52
N ALA A 50 -13.61 2.04 8.26
CA ALA A 50 -12.69 2.77 9.12
C ALA A 50 -11.81 3.72 8.30
N LEU A 51 -11.32 3.25 7.14
CA LEU A 51 -10.54 4.07 6.22
C LEU A 51 -11.32 5.28 5.71
N LEU A 52 -12.48 5.06 5.10
CA LEU A 52 -13.30 6.14 4.55
C LEU A 52 -13.78 7.14 5.62
N ALA A 53 -13.98 6.69 6.86
CA ALA A 53 -14.37 7.56 7.96
C ALA A 53 -13.21 8.45 8.46
N ALA A 54 -11.97 7.95 8.41
CA ALA A 54 -10.78 8.66 8.87
C ALA A 54 -10.09 9.48 7.76
N TRP A 55 -10.37 9.19 6.49
CA TRP A 55 -9.64 9.76 5.35
C TRP A 55 -10.06 11.22 5.07
N PRO A 56 -9.15 12.20 5.16
CA PRO A 56 -9.49 13.61 5.00
C PRO A 56 -9.38 14.10 3.54
N ASP A 57 -8.64 13.39 2.70
CA ASP A 57 -8.31 13.80 1.34
C ASP A 57 -9.29 13.18 0.32
N ARG A 58 -9.11 13.55 -0.95
CA ARG A 58 -9.85 12.92 -2.04
C ARG A 58 -9.36 11.49 -2.29
N VAL A 59 -10.22 10.69 -2.90
CA VAL A 59 -9.97 9.27 -3.22
C VAL A 59 -10.07 9.09 -4.73
N ASP A 60 -9.13 8.36 -5.32
CA ASP A 60 -9.19 8.02 -6.73
C ASP A 60 -10.04 6.76 -6.92
N VAL A 61 -10.93 6.78 -7.91
CA VAL A 61 -11.83 5.69 -8.25
C VAL A 61 -11.45 5.19 -9.64
N HIS A 62 -11.10 3.91 -9.74
CA HIS A 62 -10.75 3.31 -11.03
C HIS A 62 -12.02 3.10 -11.85
N LEU A 63 -12.07 3.72 -13.02
CA LEU A 63 -13.19 3.65 -13.91
C LEU A 63 -13.27 2.27 -14.58
N PRO A 64 -14.48 1.77 -14.91
CA PRO A 64 -14.65 0.40 -15.39
C PRO A 64 -14.04 0.08 -16.76
N ASP A 65 -13.67 1.11 -17.53
CA ASP A 65 -13.18 0.98 -18.91
C ASP A 65 -11.76 0.39 -18.98
N VAL A 66 -10.87 0.84 -18.10
CA VAL A 66 -9.50 0.32 -17.97
C VAL A 66 -9.30 -0.40 -16.63
N ALA A 67 -10.12 -0.08 -15.62
CA ALA A 67 -10.05 -0.61 -14.25
C ALA A 67 -8.65 -0.47 -13.63
N ASP A 68 -7.98 0.64 -13.91
CA ASP A 68 -6.61 0.93 -13.51
C ASP A 68 -6.42 2.43 -13.21
N GLU A 69 -5.31 2.79 -12.58
CA GLU A 69 -4.93 4.17 -12.23
C GLU A 69 -4.95 5.10 -13.46
N ALA A 70 -4.64 4.56 -14.64
CA ALA A 70 -4.65 5.28 -15.91
C ALA A 70 -6.04 5.79 -16.34
N SER A 71 -7.12 5.21 -15.82
CA SER A 71 -8.49 5.70 -16.00
C SER A 71 -9.16 5.82 -14.64
N SER A 72 -9.00 6.99 -14.03
CA SER A 72 -9.52 7.26 -12.70
C SER A 72 -10.22 8.62 -12.61
N MET A 73 -11.16 8.71 -11.68
CA MET A 73 -11.76 9.98 -11.25
C MET A 73 -11.53 10.19 -9.77
N THR A 74 -11.23 11.41 -9.38
CA THR A 74 -10.98 11.77 -7.98
C THR A 74 -12.28 12.29 -7.33
N VAL A 75 -12.71 11.68 -6.22
CA VAL A 75 -13.98 11.98 -5.53
C VAL A 75 -13.79 12.25 -4.04
N GLN A 76 -14.82 12.74 -3.36
CA GLN A 76 -14.80 12.81 -1.90
C GLN A 76 -14.96 11.42 -1.27
N PRO A 77 -14.43 11.17 -0.05
CA PRO A 77 -14.59 9.87 0.64
C PRO A 77 -16.05 9.41 0.77
N SER A 78 -16.99 10.35 0.98
CA SER A 78 -18.43 10.08 1.04
C SER A 78 -18.97 9.50 -0.27
N GLU A 79 -18.45 9.94 -1.42
CA GLU A 79 -18.84 9.47 -2.75
C GLU A 79 -18.13 8.16 -3.10
N ALA A 80 -16.86 8.00 -2.69
CA ALA A 80 -16.05 6.81 -2.94
C ALA A 80 -16.74 5.52 -2.49
N ARG A 81 -17.46 5.56 -1.36
CA ARG A 81 -18.26 4.42 -0.87
C ARG A 81 -19.29 3.95 -1.89
N THR A 82 -19.99 4.88 -2.52
CA THR A 82 -21.01 4.58 -3.53
C THR A 82 -20.36 3.94 -4.76
N HIS A 83 -19.23 4.47 -5.21
CA HIS A 83 -18.48 3.91 -6.33
C HIS A 83 -17.96 2.49 -6.05
N PHE A 84 -17.44 2.26 -4.84
CA PHE A 84 -17.02 0.93 -4.42
C PHE A 84 -18.18 -0.07 -4.41
N GLY A 85 -19.36 0.34 -3.92
CA GLY A 85 -20.58 -0.46 -3.97
C GLY A 85 -21.05 -0.78 -5.41
N ALA A 86 -20.67 0.04 -6.38
CA ALA A 86 -20.92 -0.19 -7.81
C ALA A 86 -19.81 -1.02 -8.50
N GLY A 87 -18.83 -1.53 -7.74
CA GLY A 87 -17.80 -2.43 -8.26
C GLY A 87 -16.54 -1.75 -8.80
N MET A 88 -16.33 -0.47 -8.50
CA MET A 88 -15.09 0.25 -8.83
C MET A 88 -14.05 0.13 -7.71
N ALA A 89 -12.77 0.01 -8.07
CA ALA A 89 -11.68 0.00 -7.10
C ALA A 89 -11.38 1.43 -6.61
N LEU A 90 -10.87 1.53 -5.39
CA LEU A 90 -10.45 2.79 -4.78
C LEU A 90 -8.94 2.80 -4.57
N LEU A 91 -8.34 3.96 -4.77
CA LEU A 91 -6.94 4.26 -4.48
C LEU A 91 -6.87 5.45 -3.52
N PHE A 92 -6.17 5.26 -2.41
CA PHE A 92 -5.87 6.27 -1.42
C PHE A 92 -4.39 6.61 -1.50
N ASN A 93 -4.08 7.85 -1.87
CA ASN A 93 -2.72 8.29 -2.17
C ASN A 93 -2.05 8.95 -0.95
N GLU A 94 -0.72 8.92 -0.91
CA GLU A 94 0.10 9.56 0.13
C GLU A 94 -0.31 9.24 1.58
N VAL A 95 -0.66 7.99 1.87
CA VAL A 95 -1.16 7.51 3.18
C VAL A 95 -0.24 7.87 4.34
N GLN A 96 1.08 7.94 4.09
CA GLN A 96 2.07 8.35 5.08
C GLN A 96 1.85 9.76 5.66
N ARG A 97 1.08 10.63 4.98
CA ARG A 97 0.70 11.95 5.49
C ARG A 97 -0.29 11.87 6.65
N HIS A 98 -1.00 10.75 6.78
CA HIS A 98 -2.07 10.52 7.76
C HIS A 98 -1.73 9.43 8.79
N ALA A 99 -0.67 8.66 8.55
CA ALA A 99 -0.08 7.72 9.51
C ALA A 99 1.43 7.97 9.61
N PRO A 100 1.89 8.84 10.53
CA PRO A 100 3.30 9.19 10.69
C PRO A 100 4.23 8.00 10.92
N GLU A 101 3.70 6.90 11.46
CA GLU A 101 4.43 5.64 11.66
C GLU A 101 5.01 5.14 10.34
N LEU A 102 4.29 5.32 9.22
CA LEU A 102 4.73 4.90 7.89
C LEU A 102 5.98 5.63 7.40
N VAL A 103 6.24 6.85 7.87
CA VAL A 103 7.44 7.61 7.47
C VAL A 103 8.71 6.85 7.91
N GLN A 104 8.70 6.30 9.12
CA GLN A 104 9.84 5.53 9.61
C GLN A 104 10.03 4.22 8.83
N TRP A 105 8.93 3.55 8.45
CA TRP A 105 8.97 2.38 7.59
C TRP A 105 9.58 2.70 6.22
N LEU A 106 9.10 3.77 5.57
CA LEU A 106 9.59 4.17 4.24
C LEU A 106 11.07 4.54 4.26
N GLU A 107 11.54 5.26 5.29
CA GLU A 107 12.96 5.60 5.44
C GLU A 107 13.84 4.37 5.73
N GLY A 108 13.34 3.44 6.55
CA GLY A 108 14.01 2.16 6.81
C GLY A 108 14.17 1.36 5.52
N ILE A 109 13.08 1.20 4.75
CA ILE A 109 13.09 0.49 3.47
C ILE A 109 14.07 1.15 2.48
N ARG A 110 14.01 2.48 2.32
CA ARG A 110 14.92 3.20 1.41
C ARG A 110 16.38 2.99 1.79
N THR A 111 16.69 3.11 3.07
CA THR A 111 18.06 2.96 3.58
C THR A 111 18.58 1.54 3.41
N GLU A 112 17.76 0.53 3.73
CA GLU A 112 18.13 -0.88 3.63
C GLU A 112 18.28 -1.36 2.18
N LEU A 113 17.55 -0.76 1.24
CA LEU A 113 17.73 -0.98 -0.20
C LEU A 113 18.92 -0.20 -0.79
N GLY A 114 19.58 0.68 -0.02
CA GLY A 114 20.67 1.51 -0.51
C GLY A 114 20.22 2.59 -1.51
N LEU A 115 18.96 3.00 -1.47
CA LEU A 115 18.39 4.00 -2.38
C LEU A 115 18.80 5.42 -1.95
N SER A 116 18.96 6.29 -2.95
CA SER A 116 19.30 7.71 -2.76
C SER A 116 18.33 8.41 -1.80
N ALA A 117 18.82 9.32 -0.96
CA ALA A 117 17.98 10.16 -0.10
C ALA A 117 16.99 11.05 -0.89
N LEU A 118 17.19 11.22 -2.20
CA LEU A 118 16.27 11.94 -3.09
C LEU A 118 15.19 11.05 -3.71
N THR A 119 15.18 9.75 -3.42
CA THR A 119 14.16 8.82 -3.92
C THR A 119 12.81 9.16 -3.29
N GLN A 120 11.82 9.44 -4.13
CA GLN A 120 10.44 9.63 -3.68
C GLN A 120 9.90 8.32 -3.08
N GLN A 121 9.22 8.45 -1.95
CA GLN A 121 8.55 7.36 -1.25
C GLN A 121 7.10 7.74 -1.02
N ARG A 122 6.18 6.78 -1.11
CA ARG A 122 4.79 6.95 -0.73
C ARG A 122 4.17 5.61 -0.37
N CYS A 123 3.15 5.67 0.47
CA CYS A 123 2.25 4.56 0.74
C CYS A 123 0.95 4.79 -0.01
N LEU A 124 0.43 3.72 -0.61
CA LEU A 124 -0.86 3.67 -1.26
C LEU A 124 -1.71 2.61 -0.56
N ILE A 125 -3.01 2.84 -0.45
CA ILE A 125 -3.97 1.78 -0.10
C ILE A 125 -4.87 1.57 -1.29
N TYR A 126 -5.06 0.30 -1.65
CA TYR A 126 -6.03 -0.12 -2.65
C TYR A 126 -7.17 -0.85 -1.94
N ALA A 127 -8.40 -0.49 -2.30
CA ALA A 127 -9.58 -1.28 -1.96
C ALA A 127 -10.22 -1.78 -3.25
N THR A 128 -10.24 -3.09 -3.44
CA THR A 128 -10.78 -3.72 -4.65
C THR A 128 -11.99 -4.58 -4.28
N PRO A 129 -13.15 -4.37 -4.94
CA PRO A 129 -14.32 -5.23 -4.72
C PRO A 129 -14.03 -6.70 -5.02
N ALA A 130 -14.76 -7.60 -4.37
CA ALA A 130 -14.62 -9.04 -4.61
C ALA A 130 -14.81 -9.38 -6.10
N SER A 131 -14.00 -10.32 -6.61
CA SER A 131 -14.00 -10.74 -8.02
C SER A 131 -13.66 -9.64 -9.03
N LYS A 132 -13.06 -8.54 -8.57
CA LYS A 132 -12.45 -7.49 -9.40
C LYS A 132 -10.94 -7.47 -9.18
N GLY A 133 -10.24 -6.77 -10.05
CA GLY A 133 -8.78 -6.61 -10.01
C GLY A 133 -8.36 -5.46 -10.90
N THR A 134 -7.06 -5.18 -10.89
CA THR A 134 -6.43 -4.24 -11.82
C THR A 134 -6.09 -4.97 -13.12
N THR A 135 -6.24 -4.29 -14.25
CA THR A 135 -5.75 -4.82 -15.53
C THR A 135 -4.22 -5.00 -15.49
N ALA A 136 -3.71 -6.03 -16.15
CA ALA A 136 -2.28 -6.31 -16.20
C ALA A 136 -1.51 -5.16 -16.88
N HIS A 137 -0.42 -4.72 -16.26
CA HIS A 137 0.45 -3.62 -16.69
C HIS A 137 1.92 -3.96 -16.40
#